data_AF-A0A177Q8D4-F1
#
_entry.id   AF-A0A177Q8D4-F1
#
_cell.length_a   1.000
_cell.length_b   1.000
_cell.length_c   1.000
_cell.angle_alpha   90.00
_cell.angle_beta   90.00
_cell.angle_gamma   90.00
#
_symmetry.space_group_name_H-M   'P 1'
#
loop_
_entity.id
_entity.type
_entity.pdbx_description
1 polymer ?
#
loop_
_entity_poly.entity_id
_entity_poly.type
_entity_poly.pdbx_seq_one_letter_code
_entity_poly.pdbx_strand_id
1 'polypeptide(L)'
;MSNWYDVLEVSTSASQAAIDASYERLSSELRFRGQTPAVVEQREQVLRAHTILSDAELRAAYDRRLAAAPAPTEAGAPASDALVDVTATEVAAVDPPPVLTVTPESDMPSTTVEPVARVSEVKGGGGGPSRGLLIASFAFLVVALGALAAGGLYFLLRDDSDDDGSATVKNVTVAYPTDLADDAYDLAAMSLKAEDLPDGIEEAQSGDFNNEEWASVINSEDPEPEQSRLDSVGRVRNHLSFFSYEDPVQHLGRPYQFVSQSTLFKDEAAAIDSIRGLCDLPLTASDPRPHPDFDVPTIGQEAAGFSLSSQQDPLGEQIDTTICFRTGRIVHSVTQRGLDGTVDTELSVRLAQRMLQYVNASFTGTEPAPAPTATAVPTRRAAALP
;
A
#
# COMPACT_ATOMS: atom_id res chain seq x y z
N MET A 1 -21.64 13.54 20.17
CA MET A 1 -20.31 12.91 20.09
C MET A 1 -20.31 11.78 21.11
N SER A 2 -20.01 10.56 20.69
CA SER A 2 -19.89 9.42 21.60
C SER A 2 -18.73 9.66 22.57
N ASN A 3 -18.92 9.28 23.83
CA ASN A 3 -17.87 9.32 24.83
C ASN A 3 -16.78 8.29 24.47
N TRP A 4 -15.49 8.65 24.56
CA TRP A 4 -14.39 7.74 24.21
C TRP A 4 -14.32 6.53 25.13
N TYR A 5 -14.77 6.68 26.38
CA TYR A 5 -14.92 5.55 27.30
C TYR A 5 -16.01 4.57 26.82
N ASP A 6 -17.10 5.07 26.24
CA ASP A 6 -18.17 4.22 25.68
C ASP A 6 -17.70 3.49 24.42
N VAL A 7 -16.90 4.16 23.58
CA VAL A 7 -16.30 3.56 22.36
C VAL A 7 -15.39 2.37 22.71
N LEU A 8 -14.64 2.47 23.80
CA LEU A 8 -13.83 1.36 24.30
C LEU A 8 -14.59 0.43 25.25
N GLU A 9 -15.89 0.61 25.47
CA GLU A 9 -16.70 -0.21 26.38
C GLU A 9 -16.11 -0.31 27.80
N VAL A 10 -15.59 0.80 28.32
CA VAL A 10 -14.98 0.88 29.67
C VAL A 10 -15.57 2.00 30.51
N SER A 11 -15.45 1.89 31.83
CA SER A 11 -15.84 2.96 32.76
C SER A 11 -14.92 4.19 32.62
N THR A 12 -15.43 5.39 32.90
CA THR A 12 -14.62 6.61 33.05
C THR A 12 -13.55 6.48 34.14
N SER A 13 -13.76 5.58 35.10
CA SER A 13 -12.81 5.24 36.16
C SER A 13 -11.84 4.10 35.81
N ALA A 14 -11.80 3.64 34.56
CA ALA A 14 -10.98 2.49 34.16
C ALA A 14 -9.48 2.75 34.33
N SER A 15 -8.75 1.75 34.84
CA SER A 15 -7.28 1.78 34.88
C SER A 15 -6.70 1.70 33.45
N GLN A 16 -5.46 2.14 33.27
CA GLN A 16 -4.77 2.04 31.97
C GLN A 16 -4.77 0.60 31.41
N ALA A 17 -4.46 -0.39 32.25
CA ALA A 17 -4.48 -1.79 31.84
C ALA A 17 -5.85 -2.28 31.34
N ALA A 18 -6.95 -1.70 31.84
CA ALA A 18 -8.31 -2.02 31.37
C ALA A 18 -8.64 -1.35 30.04
N ILE A 19 -8.10 -0.14 29.81
CA ILE A 19 -8.19 0.57 28.52
C ILE A 19 -7.44 -0.22 27.44
N ASP A 20 -6.21 -0.63 27.73
CA ASP A 20 -5.38 -1.43 26.80
C ASP A 20 -6.05 -2.78 26.48
N ALA A 21 -6.51 -3.51 27.51
CA ALA A 21 -7.18 -4.78 27.32
C ALA A 21 -8.48 -4.67 26.50
N SER A 22 -9.25 -3.58 26.67
CA SER A 22 -10.47 -3.38 25.89
C SER A 22 -10.17 -2.99 24.44
N TYR A 23 -9.14 -2.17 24.22
CA TYR A 23 -8.65 -1.86 22.88
C TYR A 23 -8.20 -3.12 22.13
N GLU A 24 -7.41 -3.99 22.76
CA GLU A 24 -6.96 -5.24 22.15
C GLU A 24 -8.14 -6.14 21.78
N ARG A 25 -9.10 -6.32 22.71
CA ARG A 25 -10.31 -7.10 22.46
C ARG A 25 -11.13 -6.55 21.29
N LEU A 26 -11.44 -5.25 21.30
CA LEU A 26 -12.27 -4.62 20.27
C LEU A 26 -11.56 -4.60 18.91
N SER A 27 -10.26 -4.32 18.89
CA SER A 27 -9.47 -4.36 17.66
C SER A 27 -9.40 -5.76 17.07
N SER A 28 -9.26 -6.79 17.92
CA SER A 28 -9.32 -8.19 17.52
C SER A 28 -10.70 -8.56 16.98
N GLU A 29 -11.78 -8.20 17.67
CA GLU A 29 -13.15 -8.47 17.22
C GLU A 29 -13.47 -7.81 15.88
N LEU A 30 -13.11 -6.53 15.72
CA LEU A 30 -13.33 -5.79 14.48
C LEU A 30 -12.49 -6.33 13.32
N ARG A 31 -11.33 -6.95 13.59
CA ARG A 31 -10.52 -7.65 12.58
C ARG A 31 -11.29 -8.78 11.90
N PHE A 32 -12.18 -9.46 12.63
CA PHE A 32 -12.95 -10.60 12.09
C PHE A 32 -14.30 -10.20 11.46
N ARG A 33 -14.72 -8.93 11.58
CA ARG A 33 -16.03 -8.45 11.08
C ARG A 33 -16.01 -7.98 9.60
N GLY A 34 -14.92 -8.17 8.88
CA GLY A 34 -14.78 -7.81 7.45
C GLY A 34 -14.39 -6.34 7.21
N GLN A 35 -14.42 -5.88 5.95
CA GLN A 35 -14.00 -4.51 5.54
C GLN A 35 -15.15 -3.65 5.02
N THR A 36 -16.31 -3.69 5.68
CA THR A 36 -17.38 -2.75 5.32
C THR A 36 -17.02 -1.32 5.78
N PRO A 37 -17.49 -0.26 5.10
CA PRO A 37 -17.22 1.13 5.52
C PRO A 37 -17.55 1.39 6.99
N ALA A 38 -18.63 0.80 7.50
CA ALA A 38 -19.01 0.90 8.91
C ALA A 38 -17.99 0.26 9.87
N VAL A 39 -17.38 -0.87 9.48
CA VAL A 39 -16.33 -1.53 10.29
C VAL A 39 -15.03 -0.73 10.26
N VAL A 40 -14.69 -0.13 9.11
CA VAL A 40 -13.52 0.78 9.01
C VAL A 40 -13.70 1.99 9.91
N GLU A 41 -14.86 2.66 9.85
CA GLU A 41 -15.18 3.78 10.72
C GLU A 41 -15.11 3.38 12.21
N GLN A 42 -15.64 2.21 12.56
CA GLN A 42 -15.61 1.72 13.93
C GLN A 42 -14.17 1.42 14.40
N ARG A 43 -13.30 0.88 13.54
CA ARG A 43 -11.87 0.67 13.85
C ARG A 43 -11.15 1.99 14.10
N GLU A 44 -11.38 3.00 13.26
CA GLU A 44 -10.80 4.32 13.46
C GLU A 44 -11.28 4.98 14.76
N GLN A 45 -12.55 4.80 15.13
CA GLN A 45 -13.08 5.31 16.40
C GLN A 45 -12.41 4.63 17.60
N VAL A 46 -12.24 3.30 17.56
CA VAL A 46 -11.54 2.52 18.60
C VAL A 46 -10.08 2.95 18.73
N LEU A 47 -9.37 3.12 17.61
CA LEU A 47 -7.99 3.60 17.59
C LEU A 47 -7.88 5.00 18.20
N ARG A 48 -8.70 5.96 17.75
CA ARG A 48 -8.70 7.33 18.27
C ARG A 48 -9.02 7.39 19.76
N ALA A 49 -9.98 6.57 20.22
CA ALA A 49 -10.33 6.48 21.64
C ALA A 49 -9.14 5.97 22.48
N HIS A 50 -8.43 4.93 22.02
CA HIS A 50 -7.24 4.42 22.69
C HIS A 50 -6.10 5.43 22.70
N THR A 51 -5.81 6.08 21.58
CA THR A 51 -4.78 7.13 21.51
C THR A 51 -5.01 8.24 22.54
N ILE A 52 -6.24 8.72 22.68
CA ILE A 52 -6.58 9.79 23.64
C ILE A 52 -6.53 9.29 25.08
N LEU A 53 -7.05 8.08 25.35
CA LEU A 53 -7.19 7.56 26.71
C LEU A 53 -5.91 6.91 27.26
N SER A 54 -4.96 6.53 26.41
CA SER A 54 -3.69 5.90 26.83
C SER A 54 -2.57 6.89 27.11
N ASP A 55 -2.67 8.12 26.59
CA ASP A 55 -1.79 9.20 26.99
C ASP A 55 -2.36 9.92 28.23
N ALA A 56 -1.55 10.05 29.28
CA ALA A 56 -2.00 10.60 30.56
C ALA A 56 -2.42 12.08 30.47
N GLU A 57 -1.75 12.88 29.64
CA GLU A 57 -2.05 14.30 29.48
C GLU A 57 -3.31 14.51 28.65
N LEU A 58 -3.44 13.79 27.52
CA LEU A 58 -4.62 13.83 26.66
C LEU A 58 -5.86 13.31 27.38
N ARG A 59 -5.72 12.21 28.14
CA ARG A 59 -6.80 11.68 28.98
C ARG A 59 -7.24 12.71 30.02
N ALA A 60 -6.31 13.31 30.74
CA ALA A 60 -6.65 14.33 31.75
C ALA A 60 -7.33 15.56 31.13
N ALA A 61 -6.91 15.97 29.93
CA ALA A 61 -7.57 17.06 29.20
C ALA A 61 -8.99 16.67 28.75
N TYR A 62 -9.18 15.44 28.27
CA TYR A 62 -10.47 14.91 27.90
C TYR A 62 -11.43 14.84 29.10
N ASP A 63 -10.96 14.33 30.25
CA ASP A 63 -11.73 14.23 31.49
C ASP A 63 -12.17 15.59 32.02
N ARG A 64 -11.29 16.60 31.95
CA ARG A 64 -11.65 18.00 32.29
C ARG A 64 -12.77 18.53 31.40
N ARG A 65 -12.71 18.25 30.09
CA ARG A 65 -13.75 18.67 29.14
C ARG A 65 -15.07 17.95 29.41
N LEU A 66 -15.01 16.65 29.73
CA LEU A 66 -16.19 15.86 30.06
C LEU A 66 -16.87 16.37 31.34
N ALA A 67 -16.08 16.72 32.37
CA ALA A 67 -16.60 17.29 33.62
C ALA A 67 -17.15 18.71 33.47
N ALA A 68 -16.63 19.49 32.52
CA ALA A 68 -17.11 20.84 32.23
C ALA A 68 -18.35 20.86 31.32
N ALA A 69 -18.73 19.73 30.72
CA ALA A 69 -19.93 19.66 29.90
C ALA A 69 -21.16 19.87 30.80
N PRO A 70 -22.05 20.85 30.47
CA PRO A 70 -23.26 21.06 31.24
C PRO A 70 -24.07 19.77 31.25
N ALA A 71 -24.54 19.36 32.44
CA ALA A 71 -25.46 18.24 32.55
C ALA A 71 -26.61 18.47 31.55
N PRO A 72 -27.00 17.46 30.76
CA PRO A 72 -28.07 17.62 29.79
C PRO A 72 -29.28 18.16 30.54
N THR A 73 -29.69 19.38 30.21
CA THR A 73 -30.84 20.03 30.81
C THR A 73 -32.00 19.08 30.60
N GLU A 74 -32.49 18.44 31.67
CA GLU A 74 -33.68 17.59 31.60
C GLU A 74 -34.77 18.44 30.95
N ALA A 75 -35.06 18.13 29.69
CA ALA A 75 -36.19 18.73 29.00
C ALA A 75 -37.42 18.40 29.84
N GLY A 76 -38.00 19.44 30.45
CA GLY A 76 -38.99 19.32 31.51
C GLY A 76 -40.03 18.26 31.17
N ALA A 77 -40.17 17.29 32.08
CA ALA A 77 -41.28 16.36 32.07
C ALA A 77 -42.60 17.15 31.92
N PRO A 78 -43.49 16.81 30.98
CA PRO A 78 -44.79 17.46 30.90
C PRO A 78 -45.51 17.26 32.23
N ALA A 79 -45.90 18.36 32.85
CA ALA A 79 -46.66 18.37 34.10
C ALA A 79 -47.94 17.54 33.92
N SER A 80 -48.02 16.44 34.66
CA SER A 80 -49.26 15.71 34.86
C SER A 80 -50.02 16.46 35.95
N ASP A 81 -51.06 17.19 35.58
CA ASP A 81 -51.97 17.82 36.54
C ASP A 81 -53.45 17.50 36.21
N ALA A 82 -54.08 16.92 37.23
CA ALA A 82 -55.48 16.88 37.63
C ALA A 82 -56.63 16.71 36.61
N LEU A 83 -57.35 15.61 36.83
CA LEU A 83 -58.79 15.44 36.64
C LEU A 83 -59.62 16.66 37.12
N VAL A 84 -60.46 17.21 36.24
CA VAL A 84 -61.77 17.81 36.60
C VAL A 84 -62.81 17.44 35.54
N ASP A 85 -63.90 16.87 36.03
CA ASP A 85 -65.13 16.49 35.35
C ASP A 85 -66.03 17.72 35.09
N VAL A 86 -66.37 18.02 33.83
CA VAL A 86 -67.59 18.79 33.45
C VAL A 86 -68.11 18.34 32.07
N THR A 87 -69.43 18.15 32.05
CA THR A 87 -70.40 17.76 31.02
C THR A 87 -70.38 18.47 29.66
N ALA A 88 -70.72 17.68 28.62
CA ALA A 88 -71.40 17.94 27.32
C ALA A 88 -71.64 19.39 26.83
N THR A 89 -71.33 19.66 25.54
CA THR A 89 -72.25 20.09 24.45
C THR A 89 -71.51 20.51 23.14
N GLU A 90 -72.09 20.11 21.98
CA GLU A 90 -72.02 20.62 20.59
C GLU A 90 -70.75 20.68 19.72
N VAL A 91 -70.77 19.83 18.68
CA VAL A 91 -70.63 20.05 17.21
C VAL A 91 -69.86 21.27 16.68
N ALA A 92 -68.76 21.02 15.94
CA ALA A 92 -68.57 21.47 14.54
C ALA A 92 -67.32 20.84 13.90
N ALA A 93 -67.46 20.49 12.62
CA ALA A 93 -66.54 19.70 11.81
C ALA A 93 -65.36 20.49 11.22
N VAL A 94 -64.22 19.82 11.02
CA VAL A 94 -63.23 20.13 9.96
C VAL A 94 -62.58 18.81 9.49
N ASP A 95 -62.55 18.60 8.18
CA ASP A 95 -62.05 17.45 7.43
C ASP A 95 -60.56 17.10 7.67
N PRO A 96 -60.16 15.81 7.63
CA PRO A 96 -58.78 15.40 7.42
C PRO A 96 -58.44 15.20 5.92
N PRO A 97 -57.22 15.53 5.47
CA PRO A 97 -56.75 15.16 4.12
C PRO A 97 -56.39 13.66 4.01
N PRO A 98 -56.43 13.10 2.79
CA PRO A 98 -56.50 11.65 2.57
C PRO A 98 -55.15 10.93 2.68
N VAL A 99 -55.24 9.72 3.25
CA VAL A 99 -54.21 8.67 3.25
C VAL A 99 -54.26 7.94 1.90
N LEU A 100 -53.15 7.93 1.16
CA LEU A 100 -52.96 7.06 -0.01
C LEU A 100 -52.27 5.76 0.42
N THR A 101 -53.06 4.70 0.52
CA THR A 101 -52.62 3.30 0.51
C THR A 101 -52.41 2.86 -0.94
N VAL A 102 -51.25 2.27 -1.26
CA VAL A 102 -51.04 1.50 -2.50
C VAL A 102 -50.52 0.11 -2.10
N THR A 103 -51.34 -0.90 -2.37
CA THR A 103 -50.97 -2.33 -2.39
C THR A 103 -50.51 -2.76 -3.79
N PRO A 104 -49.72 -3.85 -3.90
CA PRO A 104 -48.99 -4.21 -5.10
C PRO A 104 -49.84 -5.06 -6.05
N GLU A 105 -49.64 -4.90 -7.37
CA GLU A 105 -50.17 -5.80 -8.38
C GLU A 105 -49.05 -6.21 -9.36
N SER A 106 -49.03 -7.52 -9.60
CA SER A 106 -48.12 -8.28 -10.44
C SER A 106 -48.38 -8.08 -11.94
N ASP A 107 -47.47 -8.69 -12.71
CA ASP A 107 -47.50 -9.00 -14.14
C ASP A 107 -46.93 -7.94 -15.07
N MET A 108 -45.86 -8.34 -15.77
CA MET A 108 -45.70 -8.25 -17.23
C MET A 108 -44.40 -8.96 -17.67
N PRO A 109 -44.25 -9.33 -18.96
CA PRO A 109 -43.77 -10.64 -19.37
C PRO A 109 -42.34 -10.67 -19.92
N SER A 110 -41.87 -11.92 -20.07
CA SER A 110 -40.69 -12.35 -20.80
C SER A 110 -40.65 -11.85 -22.24
N THR A 111 -39.49 -11.37 -22.71
CA THR A 111 -39.18 -11.35 -24.16
C THR A 111 -37.69 -11.58 -24.39
N THR A 112 -37.42 -12.66 -25.12
CA THR A 112 -36.15 -13.08 -25.70
C THR A 112 -35.84 -12.25 -26.95
N VAL A 113 -34.63 -11.71 -27.11
CA VAL A 113 -34.04 -11.35 -28.42
C VAL A 113 -32.53 -11.65 -28.41
N GLU A 114 -32.12 -12.43 -29.39
CA GLU A 114 -30.75 -12.85 -29.73
C GLU A 114 -29.96 -11.79 -30.55
N PRO A 115 -28.64 -11.98 -30.79
CA PRO A 115 -27.68 -10.90 -31.00
C PRO A 115 -27.46 -10.54 -32.48
N VAL A 116 -26.98 -9.31 -32.73
CA VAL A 116 -26.43 -8.90 -34.04
C VAL A 116 -25.14 -8.10 -33.84
N ALA A 117 -24.08 -8.58 -34.47
CA ALA A 117 -22.82 -7.89 -34.67
C ALA A 117 -22.88 -6.97 -35.91
N ARG A 118 -22.31 -5.76 -35.83
CA ARG A 118 -21.33 -5.17 -36.80
C ARG A 118 -21.05 -3.68 -36.54
N VAL A 119 -19.77 -3.41 -36.29
CA VAL A 119 -18.88 -2.36 -36.83
C VAL A 119 -19.52 -1.06 -37.35
N SER A 120 -19.07 0.06 -36.79
CA SER A 120 -18.77 1.28 -37.55
C SER A 120 -17.57 1.99 -36.93
N GLU A 121 -16.52 2.17 -37.75
CA GLU A 121 -15.41 3.08 -37.52
C GLU A 121 -15.94 4.50 -37.23
N VAL A 122 -15.41 5.15 -36.19
CA VAL A 122 -15.35 6.60 -36.12
C VAL A 122 -13.90 7.00 -35.88
N LYS A 123 -13.39 7.73 -36.87
CA LYS A 123 -12.06 8.31 -36.95
C LYS A 123 -12.11 9.72 -36.35
N GLY A 124 -11.22 10.00 -35.39
CA GLY A 124 -10.68 11.34 -35.11
C GLY A 124 -11.34 12.11 -33.97
N GLY A 125 -10.55 12.40 -32.94
CA GLY A 125 -10.86 13.39 -31.93
C GLY A 125 -9.96 13.27 -30.71
N GLY A 126 -8.82 13.97 -30.74
CA GLY A 126 -7.86 14.02 -29.64
C GLY A 126 -8.51 14.53 -28.34
N GLY A 127 -8.37 13.72 -27.30
CA GLY A 127 -8.71 14.04 -25.92
C GLY A 127 -8.06 12.98 -25.07
N GLY A 128 -6.86 13.26 -24.57
CA GLY A 128 -6.16 12.36 -23.66
C GLY A 128 -7.01 12.10 -22.41
N PRO A 129 -7.02 10.87 -21.87
CA PRO A 129 -7.79 10.57 -20.68
C PRO A 129 -7.27 11.40 -19.48
N SER A 130 -8.22 11.93 -18.74
CA SER A 130 -8.04 12.78 -17.57
C SER A 130 -7.15 12.11 -16.52
N ARG A 131 -5.98 12.71 -16.23
CA ARG A 131 -4.98 12.26 -15.24
C ARG A 131 -5.53 12.08 -13.80
N GLY A 132 -6.71 12.61 -13.49
CA GLY A 132 -7.32 12.50 -12.16
C GLY A 132 -7.81 11.10 -11.76
N LEU A 133 -7.97 10.17 -12.71
CA LEU A 133 -8.46 8.81 -12.38
C LEU A 133 -7.34 7.84 -11.98
N LEU A 134 -6.08 8.11 -12.37
CA LEU A 134 -4.94 7.25 -12.02
C LEU A 134 -4.52 7.38 -10.55
N ILE A 135 -4.72 8.56 -9.94
CA ILE A 135 -4.31 8.84 -8.55
C ILE A 135 -5.18 8.06 -7.55
N ALA A 136 -6.47 7.87 -7.83
CA ALA A 136 -7.38 7.15 -6.92
C ALA A 136 -7.10 5.63 -6.84
N SER A 137 -6.62 5.02 -7.93
CA SER A 137 -6.22 3.60 -7.94
C SER A 137 -4.85 3.38 -7.27
N PHE A 138 -3.96 4.37 -7.30
CA PHE A 138 -2.69 4.35 -6.58
C PHE A 138 -2.89 4.28 -5.07
N ALA A 139 -3.86 5.03 -4.53
CA ALA A 139 -4.18 4.99 -3.11
C ALA A 139 -4.57 3.58 -2.66
N PHE A 140 -5.43 2.84 -3.38
CA PHE A 140 -5.87 1.52 -2.95
C PHE A 140 -4.77 0.44 -2.92
N LEU A 141 -3.68 0.59 -3.68
CA LEU A 141 -2.50 -0.28 -3.62
C LEU A 141 -1.46 0.20 -2.58
N VAL A 142 -1.53 1.47 -2.17
CA VAL A 142 -0.63 2.16 -1.22
C VAL A 142 -1.24 2.29 0.19
N VAL A 143 -2.53 1.97 0.39
CA VAL A 143 -3.35 2.21 1.60
C VAL A 143 -2.99 1.37 2.86
N ALA A 144 -1.74 0.93 3.01
CA ALA A 144 -1.24 0.37 4.27
C ALA A 144 -0.16 1.24 4.95
N LEU A 145 -0.22 2.57 4.83
CA LEU A 145 0.91 3.43 5.20
C LEU A 145 0.46 4.78 5.77
N GLY A 146 0.72 5.01 7.07
CA GLY A 146 0.42 6.26 7.78
C GLY A 146 1.13 6.44 9.14
N ALA A 147 2.01 7.46 9.18
CA ALA A 147 2.49 8.31 10.29
C ALA A 147 3.30 7.76 11.50
N LEU A 148 4.62 8.05 11.56
CA LEU A 148 5.27 9.12 12.34
C LEU A 148 6.81 9.00 12.32
N ALA A 149 7.49 10.14 12.41
CA ALA A 149 8.95 10.28 12.31
C ALA A 149 9.70 9.96 13.61
N ALA A 150 10.87 9.31 13.49
CA ALA A 150 12.18 9.69 14.05
C ALA A 150 13.08 8.48 14.38
N GLY A 151 14.33 8.54 13.90
CA GLY A 151 15.44 7.68 14.33
C GLY A 151 15.59 6.42 13.46
N GLY A 152 16.76 5.99 13.06
CA GLY A 152 18.12 6.41 13.37
C GLY A 152 19.06 5.40 12.72
N LEU A 153 19.99 5.94 11.95
CA LEU A 153 21.09 5.30 11.24
C LEU A 153 21.84 4.23 12.07
N TYR A 154 21.99 3.03 11.54
CA TYR A 154 23.14 2.14 11.84
C TYR A 154 23.21 0.99 10.82
N PHE A 155 24.25 0.93 9.99
CA PHE A 155 25.18 -0.22 9.97
C PHE A 155 26.41 0.02 9.08
N LEU A 156 27.52 -0.55 9.56
CA LEU A 156 28.89 -0.36 9.13
C LEU A 156 29.35 -1.43 8.13
N LEU A 157 30.21 -0.99 7.21
CA LEU A 157 31.33 -1.66 6.54
C LEU A 157 31.54 -3.16 6.81
N ARG A 158 31.58 -3.96 5.73
CA ARG A 158 32.31 -5.21 5.71
C ARG A 158 33.12 -5.38 4.42
N ASP A 159 34.34 -5.82 4.63
CA ASP A 159 35.52 -5.88 3.77
C ASP A 159 35.65 -7.23 3.04
N ASP A 160 36.44 -7.22 1.96
CA ASP A 160 36.62 -8.18 0.86
C ASP A 160 36.88 -9.66 1.25
N SER A 161 36.46 -10.59 0.39
CA SER A 161 37.02 -11.95 0.30
C SER A 161 36.87 -12.58 -1.10
N ASP A 162 38.02 -12.57 -1.79
CA ASP A 162 38.64 -13.55 -2.69
C ASP A 162 37.85 -14.39 -3.73
N ASP A 163 38.24 -14.07 -4.95
CA ASP A 163 38.06 -14.59 -6.31
C ASP A 163 38.37 -16.10 -6.52
N ASP A 164 37.38 -16.88 -6.98
CA ASP A 164 37.56 -18.21 -7.54
C ASP A 164 37.11 -18.33 -9.02
N GLY A 165 38.13 -18.44 -9.87
CA GLY A 165 38.11 -18.57 -11.33
C GLY A 165 36.93 -19.35 -11.94
N SER A 166 36.08 -18.61 -12.66
CA SER A 166 35.09 -19.12 -13.61
C SER A 166 35.37 -18.55 -15.00
N ALA A 167 35.05 -19.35 -16.02
CA ALA A 167 35.41 -19.18 -17.42
C ALA A 167 35.17 -17.75 -17.94
N THR A 168 36.18 -17.20 -18.64
CA THR A 168 36.15 -15.87 -19.29
C THR A 168 35.10 -15.82 -20.39
N VAL A 169 33.85 -15.57 -20.00
CA VAL A 169 32.89 -14.82 -20.80
C VAL A 169 33.54 -13.46 -21.05
N LYS A 170 33.62 -13.00 -22.30
CA LYS A 170 34.00 -11.62 -22.58
C LYS A 170 32.94 -10.73 -21.96
N ASN A 171 33.18 -10.30 -20.73
CA ASN A 171 32.34 -9.33 -20.05
C ASN A 171 32.40 -8.05 -20.89
N VAL A 172 31.33 -7.79 -21.63
CA VAL A 172 31.12 -6.49 -22.24
C VAL A 172 30.92 -5.53 -21.08
N THR A 173 31.95 -4.76 -20.75
CA THR A 173 31.82 -3.69 -19.76
C THR A 173 30.93 -2.62 -20.37
N VAL A 174 29.68 -2.55 -19.90
CA VAL A 174 28.75 -1.49 -20.30
C VAL A 174 29.15 -0.22 -19.55
N ALA A 175 29.28 0.88 -20.29
CA ALA A 175 29.47 2.19 -19.70
C ALA A 175 28.10 2.79 -19.35
N TYR A 176 27.96 3.31 -18.13
CA TYR A 176 26.75 3.98 -17.66
C TYR A 176 27.02 5.49 -17.58
N PRO A 177 26.73 6.27 -18.64
CA PRO A 177 27.01 7.70 -18.66
C PRO A 177 26.19 8.42 -17.59
N THR A 178 26.82 9.40 -16.94
CA THR A 178 26.26 10.16 -15.80
C THR A 178 26.02 11.63 -16.13
N ASP A 179 26.35 12.00 -17.37
CA ASP A 179 26.31 13.35 -17.95
C ASP A 179 25.21 13.50 -19.01
N LEU A 180 24.37 12.47 -19.21
CA LEU A 180 23.19 12.61 -20.06
C LEU A 180 22.19 13.57 -19.42
N ALA A 181 21.39 14.22 -20.26
CA ALA A 181 20.23 14.98 -19.78
C ALA A 181 19.24 14.05 -19.08
N ASP A 182 18.53 14.55 -18.07
CA ASP A 182 17.66 13.73 -17.22
C ASP A 182 16.55 13.02 -18.00
N ASP A 183 16.08 13.60 -19.10
CA ASP A 183 15.07 13.04 -20.00
C ASP A 183 15.62 12.03 -21.03
N ALA A 184 16.95 11.96 -21.19
CA ALA A 184 17.59 11.00 -22.09
C ALA A 184 17.66 9.58 -21.49
N TYR A 185 17.42 9.43 -20.18
CA TYR A 185 17.35 8.12 -19.52
C TYR A 185 15.97 7.47 -19.73
N ASP A 186 15.87 6.39 -20.49
CA ASP A 186 14.61 5.65 -20.64
C ASP A 186 14.41 4.67 -19.46
N LEU A 187 13.88 5.18 -18.34
CA LEU A 187 13.67 4.41 -17.12
C LEU A 187 12.61 3.30 -17.29
N ALA A 188 11.64 3.49 -18.18
CA ALA A 188 10.62 2.49 -18.49
C ALA A 188 11.21 1.29 -19.23
N ALA A 189 12.09 1.54 -20.21
CA ALA A 189 12.80 0.48 -20.92
C ALA A 189 13.76 -0.34 -20.03
N MET A 190 14.11 0.19 -18.85
CA MET A 190 14.95 -0.48 -17.85
C MET A 190 14.15 -1.34 -16.87
N SER A 191 12.82 -1.27 -16.89
CA SER A 191 11.94 -2.00 -15.98
C SER A 191 11.78 -3.47 -16.38
N LEU A 192 11.43 -4.32 -15.40
CA LEU A 192 10.97 -5.68 -15.67
C LEU A 192 9.65 -5.66 -16.45
N LYS A 193 9.33 -6.79 -17.09
CA LYS A 193 8.07 -7.03 -17.78
C LYS A 193 7.34 -8.21 -17.16
N ALA A 194 6.03 -8.31 -17.40
CA ALA A 194 5.23 -9.44 -16.92
C ALA A 194 5.76 -10.81 -17.41
N GLU A 195 6.32 -10.86 -18.62
CA GLU A 195 6.94 -12.07 -19.20
C GLU A 195 8.19 -12.57 -18.47
N ASP A 196 8.79 -11.74 -17.61
CA ASP A 196 9.95 -12.12 -16.79
C ASP A 196 9.54 -12.76 -15.46
N LEU A 197 8.26 -12.66 -15.09
CA LEU A 197 7.71 -13.07 -13.80
C LEU A 197 7.10 -14.47 -13.86
N PRO A 198 6.86 -15.12 -12.70
CA PRO A 198 6.14 -16.38 -12.63
C PRO A 198 4.80 -16.36 -13.39
N ASP A 199 4.47 -17.47 -14.05
CA ASP A 199 3.22 -17.62 -14.79
C ASP A 199 1.99 -17.18 -13.97
N GLY A 200 1.11 -16.42 -14.63
CA GLY A 200 -0.14 -15.89 -14.05
C GLY A 200 0.00 -14.54 -13.36
N ILE A 201 1.22 -14.00 -13.25
CA ILE A 201 1.45 -12.64 -12.79
C ILE A 201 1.37 -11.70 -13.97
N GLU A 202 0.57 -10.64 -13.81
CA GLU A 202 0.35 -9.63 -14.83
C GLU A 202 0.80 -8.26 -14.32
N GLU A 203 1.07 -7.34 -15.25
CA GLU A 203 1.31 -5.94 -14.90
C GLU A 203 0.00 -5.30 -14.48
N ALA A 204 -0.13 -5.02 -13.19
CA ALA A 204 -1.30 -4.35 -12.64
C ALA A 204 -1.26 -2.85 -12.96
N GLN A 205 -0.07 -2.25 -12.89
CA GLN A 205 0.11 -0.81 -13.07
C GLN A 205 1.57 -0.46 -13.36
N SER A 206 1.79 0.56 -14.20
CA SER A 206 3.09 1.21 -14.35
C SER A 206 2.96 2.72 -14.53
N GLY A 207 4.04 3.45 -14.26
CA GLY A 207 4.07 4.90 -14.46
C GLY A 207 5.40 5.54 -14.11
N ASP A 208 5.60 6.74 -14.65
CA ASP A 208 6.68 7.65 -14.29
C ASP A 208 6.20 8.67 -13.26
N PHE A 209 7.03 8.97 -12.26
CA PHE A 209 6.71 9.96 -11.23
C PHE A 209 7.88 10.90 -11.03
N ASN A 210 7.60 12.21 -11.07
CA ASN A 210 8.49 13.21 -10.47
C ASN A 210 8.34 13.25 -8.93
N ASN A 211 9.03 14.16 -8.25
CA ASN A 211 8.98 14.27 -6.78
C ASN A 211 7.62 14.73 -6.25
N GLU A 212 6.94 15.66 -6.93
CA GLU A 212 5.60 16.15 -6.55
C GLU A 212 4.54 15.05 -6.68
N GLU A 213 4.53 14.35 -7.83
CA GLU A 213 3.61 13.25 -8.11
C GLU A 213 3.81 12.11 -7.13
N TRP A 214 5.07 11.75 -6.85
CA TRP A 214 5.38 10.67 -5.92
C TRP A 214 5.07 11.01 -4.46
N ALA A 215 5.37 12.25 -4.04
CA ALA A 215 5.00 12.72 -2.72
C ALA A 215 3.48 12.67 -2.51
N SER A 216 2.70 12.99 -3.54
CA SER A 216 1.24 12.89 -3.51
C SER A 216 0.72 11.45 -3.40
N VAL A 217 1.48 10.47 -3.91
CA VAL A 217 1.18 9.04 -3.74
C VAL A 217 1.46 8.59 -2.31
N ILE A 218 2.60 9.00 -1.74
CA ILE A 218 3.02 8.60 -0.39
C ILE A 218 2.19 9.29 0.71
N ASN A 219 2.00 10.60 0.59
CA ASN A 219 1.27 11.41 1.56
C ASN A 219 0.29 12.34 0.84
N SER A 220 -0.88 11.79 0.48
CA SER A 220 -1.91 12.55 -0.23
C SER A 220 -2.53 13.69 0.60
N GLU A 221 -2.42 13.66 1.92
CA GLU A 221 -2.97 14.70 2.80
C GLU A 221 -2.03 15.90 2.92
N ASP A 222 -0.72 15.67 2.95
CA ASP A 222 0.31 16.71 3.02
C ASP A 222 1.58 16.29 2.25
N PRO A 223 1.61 16.48 0.92
CA PRO A 223 2.73 16.01 0.10
C PRO A 223 3.99 16.88 0.21
N GLU A 224 3.90 18.14 0.65
CA GLU A 224 5.02 19.09 0.62
C GLU A 224 6.26 18.62 1.44
N PRO A 225 6.11 18.06 2.66
CA PRO A 225 7.24 17.55 3.43
C PRO A 225 7.94 16.39 2.72
N GLU A 226 7.16 15.50 2.11
CA GLU A 226 7.71 14.33 1.41
C GLU A 226 8.39 14.74 0.10
N GLN A 227 7.81 15.67 -0.65
CA GLN A 227 8.46 16.26 -1.81
C GLN A 227 9.79 16.90 -1.43
N SER A 228 9.81 17.70 -0.36
CA SER A 228 11.03 18.35 0.14
C SER A 228 12.09 17.33 0.55
N ARG A 229 11.68 16.20 1.15
CA ARG A 229 12.58 15.09 1.47
C ARG A 229 13.19 14.49 0.20
N LEU A 230 12.37 14.17 -0.80
CA LEU A 230 12.80 13.58 -2.08
C LEU A 230 13.76 14.51 -2.83
N ASP A 231 13.46 15.81 -2.86
CA ASP A 231 14.35 16.84 -3.43
C ASP A 231 15.69 16.91 -2.68
N SER A 232 15.67 16.82 -1.34
CA SER A 232 16.87 16.92 -0.51
C SER A 232 17.83 15.75 -0.66
N VAL A 233 17.33 14.55 -0.96
CA VAL A 233 18.15 13.36 -1.26
C VAL A 233 18.60 13.31 -2.72
N GLY A 234 18.25 14.33 -3.51
CA GLY A 234 18.67 14.44 -4.90
C GLY A 234 17.95 13.49 -5.86
N ARG A 235 16.77 12.96 -5.51
CA ARG A 235 15.94 12.24 -6.48
C ARG A 235 15.43 13.22 -7.54
N VAL A 236 15.40 12.78 -8.80
CA VAL A 236 14.86 13.55 -9.93
C VAL A 236 13.49 13.02 -10.33
N ARG A 237 13.40 11.71 -10.61
CA ARG A 237 12.18 11.00 -11.00
C ARG A 237 12.39 9.49 -10.88
N ASN A 238 11.32 8.72 -10.92
CA ASN A 238 11.39 7.27 -11.08
C ASN A 238 10.39 6.76 -12.11
N HIS A 239 10.60 5.51 -12.51
CA HIS A 239 9.60 4.66 -13.16
C HIS A 239 9.31 3.48 -12.23
N LEU A 240 8.03 3.13 -12.09
CA LEU A 240 7.54 2.03 -11.26
C LEU A 240 6.66 1.10 -12.10
N SER A 241 6.81 -0.20 -11.90
CA SER A 241 5.94 -1.23 -12.45
C SER A 241 5.54 -2.20 -11.34
N PHE A 242 4.24 -2.36 -11.13
CA PHE A 242 3.63 -3.25 -10.17
C PHE A 242 3.05 -4.47 -10.88
N PHE A 243 3.34 -5.64 -10.33
CA PHE A 243 2.89 -6.90 -10.87
C PHE A 243 2.27 -7.76 -9.79
N SER A 244 1.16 -8.40 -10.10
CA SER A 244 0.47 -9.31 -9.19
C SER A 244 -0.34 -10.34 -9.95
N TYR A 245 -0.78 -11.38 -9.25
CA TYR A 245 -1.90 -12.19 -9.72
C TYR A 245 -3.18 -11.34 -9.80
N GLU A 246 -4.12 -11.75 -10.67
CA GLU A 246 -5.47 -11.14 -10.73
C GLU A 246 -6.20 -11.28 -9.37
N ASP A 247 -6.05 -12.44 -8.70
CA ASP A 247 -6.52 -12.67 -7.33
C ASP A 247 -5.35 -13.14 -6.42
N PRO A 248 -4.61 -12.20 -5.80
CA PRO A 248 -3.46 -12.53 -4.95
C PRO A 248 -3.76 -13.48 -3.79
N VAL A 249 -5.00 -13.48 -3.29
CA VAL A 249 -5.42 -14.29 -2.13
C VAL A 249 -5.38 -15.79 -2.45
N GLN A 250 -5.57 -16.17 -3.72
CA GLN A 250 -5.44 -17.57 -4.16
C GLN A 250 -3.97 -18.03 -4.28
N HIS A 251 -3.01 -17.11 -4.18
CA HIS A 251 -1.59 -17.36 -4.40
C HIS A 251 -0.73 -17.09 -3.16
N LEU A 252 -1.32 -17.02 -1.96
CA LEU A 252 -0.61 -16.72 -0.71
C LEU A 252 0.44 -17.76 -0.29
N GLY A 253 0.51 -18.93 -0.95
CA GLY A 253 1.55 -19.95 -0.72
C GLY A 253 2.86 -19.74 -1.51
N ARG A 254 3.03 -18.58 -2.13
CA ARG A 254 4.19 -18.16 -2.93
C ARG A 254 4.26 -16.63 -2.93
N PRO A 255 5.34 -16.01 -3.48
CA PRO A 255 5.34 -14.58 -3.69
C PRO A 255 4.17 -14.19 -4.62
N TYR A 256 3.39 -13.20 -4.22
CA TYR A 256 2.13 -12.84 -4.87
C TYR A 256 2.13 -11.44 -5.48
N GLN A 257 3.15 -10.62 -5.18
CA GLN A 257 3.32 -9.29 -5.74
C GLN A 257 4.80 -8.97 -5.97
N PHE A 258 5.08 -8.26 -7.05
CA PHE A 258 6.42 -7.80 -7.42
C PHE A 258 6.38 -6.32 -7.79
N VAL A 259 7.45 -5.60 -7.48
CA VAL A 259 7.65 -4.20 -7.86
C VAL A 259 9.01 -4.07 -8.52
N SER A 260 9.03 -3.48 -9.72
CA SER A 260 10.26 -3.04 -10.38
C SER A 260 10.30 -1.52 -10.37
N GLN A 261 11.43 -0.94 -9.99
CA GLN A 261 11.61 0.50 -9.90
C GLN A 261 12.98 0.90 -10.43
N SER A 262 13.02 1.95 -11.26
CA SER A 262 14.25 2.63 -11.66
C SER A 262 14.16 4.09 -11.26
N THR A 263 15.08 4.57 -10.42
CA THR A 263 15.08 5.93 -9.86
C THR A 263 16.31 6.69 -10.32
N LEU A 264 16.08 7.82 -11.00
CA LEU A 264 17.14 8.72 -11.43
C LEU A 264 17.48 9.72 -10.32
N PHE A 265 18.77 9.85 -10.02
CA PHE A 265 19.31 10.83 -9.09
C PHE A 265 20.07 11.94 -9.80
N LYS A 266 20.23 13.07 -9.10
CA LYS A 266 20.91 14.26 -9.59
C LYS A 266 22.38 14.03 -9.89
N ASP A 267 23.02 13.06 -9.24
CA ASP A 267 24.41 12.65 -9.45
C ASP A 267 24.66 11.25 -8.86
N GLU A 268 25.87 10.73 -9.10
CA GLU A 268 26.26 9.41 -8.58
C GLU A 268 26.35 9.36 -7.06
N ALA A 269 26.71 10.47 -6.41
CA ALA A 269 26.84 10.50 -4.95
C ALA A 269 25.46 10.30 -4.29
N ALA A 270 24.43 10.98 -4.79
CA ALA A 270 23.06 10.78 -4.36
C ALA A 270 22.56 9.34 -4.63
N ALA A 271 22.92 8.74 -5.77
CA ALA A 271 22.58 7.35 -6.06
C ALA A 271 23.28 6.35 -5.10
N ILE A 272 24.54 6.58 -4.77
CA ILE A 272 25.31 5.77 -3.81
C ILE A 272 24.68 5.86 -2.41
N ASP A 273 24.36 7.09 -1.96
CA ASP A 273 23.75 7.30 -0.65
C ASP A 273 22.35 6.68 -0.58
N SER A 274 21.59 6.67 -1.68
CA SER A 274 20.31 5.98 -1.78
C SER A 274 20.43 4.47 -1.56
N ILE A 275 21.39 3.77 -2.19
CA ILE A 275 21.60 2.33 -1.95
C ILE A 275 21.84 2.02 -0.47
N ARG A 276 22.62 2.87 0.22
CA ARG A 276 22.92 2.69 1.65
C ARG A 276 21.69 2.92 2.56
N GLY A 277 20.68 3.63 2.07
CA GLY A 277 19.49 4.06 2.82
C GLY A 277 18.20 3.33 2.47
N LEU A 278 18.26 2.14 1.84
CA LEU A 278 17.11 1.32 1.38
C LEU A 278 16.52 1.77 0.03
N CYS A 279 17.38 2.30 -0.84
CA CYS A 279 17.13 2.50 -2.29
C CYS A 279 15.98 3.45 -2.62
N ASP A 280 15.73 4.39 -1.72
CA ASP A 280 14.59 5.32 -1.77
C ASP A 280 13.23 4.59 -1.88
N LEU A 281 13.13 3.39 -1.31
CA LEU A 281 11.83 2.78 -1.06
C LEU A 281 11.05 3.69 -0.09
N PRO A 282 9.75 3.93 -0.35
CA PRO A 282 8.91 4.67 0.56
C PRO A 282 8.58 3.80 1.77
N LEU A 283 9.52 3.68 2.70
CA LEU A 283 9.27 3.02 3.97
C LEU A 283 8.52 4.01 4.84
N THR A 284 7.22 3.78 5.03
CA THR A 284 6.51 4.44 6.12
C THR A 284 6.65 3.64 7.40
N ALA A 285 6.39 4.29 8.53
CA ALA A 285 6.65 3.83 9.90
C ALA A 285 5.80 2.62 10.37
N SER A 286 5.35 1.75 9.45
CA SER A 286 4.91 0.39 9.78
C SER A 286 6.11 -0.46 10.17
N ASP A 287 6.87 0.01 11.16
CA ASP A 287 8.15 -0.45 11.70
C ASP A 287 8.68 -1.71 10.98
N PRO A 288 9.12 -1.58 9.72
CA PRO A 288 9.45 -2.75 8.93
C PRO A 288 10.65 -3.38 9.61
N ARG A 289 10.42 -4.53 10.25
CA ARG A 289 11.47 -5.12 11.06
C ARG A 289 12.52 -5.67 10.10
N PRO A 290 13.80 -5.37 10.32
CA PRO A 290 14.86 -6.04 9.59
C PRO A 290 14.65 -7.55 9.70
N HIS A 291 14.41 -8.18 8.57
CA HIS A 291 14.41 -9.62 8.44
C HIS A 291 15.84 -10.02 8.04
N PRO A 292 16.36 -11.20 8.47
CA PRO A 292 17.74 -11.60 8.20
C PRO A 292 18.22 -11.26 6.79
N ASP A 293 19.36 -10.56 6.72
CA ASP A 293 19.99 -10.20 5.46
C ASP A 293 20.28 -11.45 4.63
N PHE A 294 20.32 -11.28 3.31
CA PHE A 294 20.76 -12.30 2.38
C PHE A 294 21.86 -11.73 1.49
N ASP A 295 22.85 -12.58 1.18
CA ASP A 295 23.95 -12.19 0.32
C ASP A 295 23.46 -11.99 -1.12
N VAL A 296 23.75 -10.82 -1.67
CA VAL A 296 23.46 -10.51 -3.08
C VAL A 296 24.77 -10.57 -3.86
N PRO A 297 24.81 -11.28 -5.00
CA PRO A 297 25.98 -11.22 -5.87
C PRO A 297 26.18 -9.80 -6.41
N THR A 298 27.37 -9.48 -6.90
CA THR A 298 27.60 -8.21 -7.57
C THR A 298 26.68 -8.07 -8.80
N ILE A 299 25.81 -7.06 -8.78
CA ILE A 299 24.91 -6.69 -9.88
C ILE A 299 25.15 -5.21 -10.19
N GLY A 300 25.29 -4.87 -11.47
CA GLY A 300 25.61 -3.50 -11.88
C GLY A 300 26.98 -3.04 -11.34
N GLN A 301 27.05 -1.81 -10.83
CA GLN A 301 28.26 -1.26 -10.21
C GLN A 301 28.31 -1.45 -8.69
N GLU A 302 27.16 -1.65 -8.06
CA GLU A 302 26.97 -1.79 -6.62
C GLU A 302 25.60 -2.43 -6.40
N ALA A 303 25.47 -3.32 -5.42
CA ALA A 303 24.21 -3.97 -5.10
C ALA A 303 24.05 -4.16 -3.59
N ALA A 304 22.80 -4.14 -3.14
CA ALA A 304 22.42 -4.42 -1.75
C ALA A 304 21.13 -5.24 -1.74
N GLY A 305 21.00 -6.15 -0.78
CA GLY A 305 19.77 -6.90 -0.53
C GLY A 305 19.36 -6.77 0.92
N PHE A 306 18.07 -6.66 1.14
CA PHE A 306 17.49 -6.62 2.48
C PHE A 306 16.06 -7.13 2.43
N SER A 307 15.56 -7.56 3.58
CA SER A 307 14.18 -7.97 3.74
C SER A 307 13.55 -7.20 4.90
N LEU A 308 12.29 -6.83 4.71
CA LEU A 308 11.49 -6.08 5.66
C LEU A 308 10.23 -6.88 5.98
N SER A 309 9.87 -6.99 7.25
CA SER A 309 8.63 -7.65 7.65
C SER A 309 7.57 -6.66 8.13
N SER A 310 6.32 -6.90 7.75
CA SER A 310 5.15 -6.14 8.21
C SER A 310 4.00 -7.08 8.55
N GLN A 311 3.24 -6.78 9.61
CA GLN A 311 2.07 -7.58 9.97
C GLN A 311 0.88 -7.20 9.06
N GLN A 312 0.36 -8.17 8.31
CA GLN A 312 -0.84 -8.01 7.49
C GLN A 312 -2.00 -8.76 8.13
N ASP A 313 -2.97 -8.04 8.67
CA ASP A 313 -4.16 -8.68 9.23
C ASP A 313 -5.26 -8.86 8.17
N PRO A 314 -5.84 -10.06 7.99
CA PRO A 314 -5.63 -11.31 8.76
C PRO A 314 -4.62 -12.29 8.14
N LEU A 315 -3.86 -11.88 7.12
CA LEU A 315 -3.05 -12.76 6.28
C LEU A 315 -1.78 -13.32 6.97
N GLY A 316 -1.28 -12.67 8.01
CA GLY A 316 -0.07 -13.06 8.73
C GLY A 316 1.08 -12.06 8.53
N GLU A 317 2.30 -12.49 8.83
CA GLU A 317 3.49 -11.67 8.57
C GLU A 317 3.81 -11.68 7.08
N GLN A 318 3.88 -10.50 6.47
CA GLN A 318 4.32 -10.29 5.10
C GLN A 318 5.80 -9.93 5.11
N ILE A 319 6.55 -10.53 4.20
CA ILE A 319 7.97 -10.25 3.97
C ILE A 319 8.13 -9.61 2.60
N ASP A 320 8.68 -8.40 2.58
CA ASP A 320 9.13 -7.70 1.38
C ASP A 320 10.64 -7.96 1.25
N THR A 321 11.07 -8.60 0.16
CA THR A 321 12.46 -8.93 -0.14
C THR A 321 12.91 -8.06 -1.30
N THR A 322 13.88 -7.18 -1.05
CA THR A 322 14.32 -6.20 -2.02
C THR A 322 15.77 -6.43 -2.38
N ILE A 323 16.06 -6.40 -3.68
CA ILE A 323 17.41 -6.25 -4.21
C ILE A 323 17.50 -4.93 -4.94
N CYS A 324 18.51 -4.15 -4.62
CA CYS A 324 18.84 -2.94 -5.33
C CYS A 324 20.19 -3.05 -6.00
N PHE A 325 20.34 -2.36 -7.12
CA PHE A 325 21.63 -2.20 -7.78
C PHE A 325 21.74 -0.85 -8.49
N ARG A 326 22.96 -0.35 -8.64
CA ARG A 326 23.23 0.96 -9.25
C ARG A 326 23.85 0.82 -10.63
N THR A 327 23.43 1.70 -11.54
CA THR A 327 24.10 1.96 -12.81
C THR A 327 24.22 3.47 -13.07
N GLY A 328 25.44 4.01 -12.91
CA GLY A 328 25.71 5.44 -12.94
C GLY A 328 24.95 6.17 -11.83
N ARG A 329 24.08 7.11 -12.23
CA ARG A 329 23.20 7.91 -11.37
C ARG A 329 21.80 7.30 -11.16
N ILE A 330 21.56 6.06 -11.60
CA ILE A 330 20.27 5.38 -11.45
C ILE A 330 20.41 4.27 -10.41
N VAL A 331 19.46 4.21 -9.48
CA VAL A 331 19.26 3.05 -8.60
C VAL A 331 18.04 2.27 -9.09
N HIS A 332 18.24 0.99 -9.29
CA HIS A 332 17.20 0.04 -9.64
C HIS A 332 16.87 -0.81 -8.43
N SER A 333 15.60 -1.20 -8.29
CA SER A 333 15.19 -2.15 -7.26
C SER A 333 14.15 -3.12 -7.78
N VAL A 334 14.28 -4.37 -7.36
CA VAL A 334 13.27 -5.41 -7.51
C VAL A 334 12.82 -5.81 -6.10
N THR A 335 11.54 -5.60 -5.81
CA THR A 335 10.93 -6.00 -4.54
C THR A 335 9.95 -7.13 -4.79
N GLN A 336 10.11 -8.20 -4.05
CA GLN A 336 9.20 -9.35 -4.02
C GLN A 336 8.45 -9.35 -2.70
N ARG A 337 7.13 -9.54 -2.76
CA ARG A 337 6.27 -9.61 -1.58
C ARG A 337 5.62 -10.98 -1.47
N GLY A 338 5.67 -11.54 -0.26
CA GLY A 338 5.07 -12.82 0.09
C GLY A 338 4.71 -12.87 1.57
N LEU A 339 4.04 -13.94 2.00
CA LEU A 339 3.90 -14.24 3.43
C LEU A 339 5.18 -14.90 3.96
N ASP A 340 5.38 -14.84 5.28
CA ASP A 340 6.46 -15.58 5.93
C ASP A 340 6.46 -17.06 5.51
N GLY A 341 7.66 -17.58 5.22
CA GLY A 341 7.88 -18.92 4.66
C GLY A 341 7.65 -19.06 3.15
N THR A 342 7.22 -18.02 2.43
CA THR A 342 6.98 -18.07 0.97
C THR A 342 8.00 -17.33 0.12
N VAL A 343 8.96 -16.65 0.76
CA VAL A 343 9.98 -15.84 0.10
C VAL A 343 10.90 -16.71 -0.77
N ASP A 344 11.11 -16.30 -2.02
CA ASP A 344 12.10 -16.86 -2.95
C ASP A 344 13.19 -15.82 -3.27
N THR A 345 14.31 -15.91 -2.56
CA THR A 345 15.47 -15.00 -2.74
C THR A 345 16.21 -15.29 -4.05
N GLU A 346 16.26 -16.55 -4.50
CA GLU A 346 16.91 -16.92 -5.76
C GLU A 346 16.15 -16.33 -6.95
N LEU A 347 14.82 -16.37 -6.90
CA LEU A 347 13.97 -15.67 -7.87
C LEU A 347 14.27 -14.16 -7.88
N SER A 348 14.35 -13.53 -6.71
CA SER A 348 14.66 -12.09 -6.60
C SER A 348 16.01 -11.75 -7.26
N VAL A 349 17.04 -12.56 -7.03
CA VAL A 349 18.37 -12.38 -7.68
C VAL A 349 18.27 -12.54 -9.20
N ARG A 350 17.56 -13.56 -9.69
CA ARG A 350 17.36 -13.76 -11.14
C ARG A 350 16.61 -12.59 -11.78
N LEU A 351 15.59 -12.06 -11.10
CA LEU A 351 14.84 -10.90 -11.58
C LEU A 351 15.71 -9.63 -11.58
N ALA A 352 16.54 -9.40 -10.55
CA ALA A 352 17.47 -8.27 -10.55
C ALA A 352 18.51 -8.37 -11.68
N GLN A 353 19.06 -9.56 -11.93
CA GLN A 353 19.94 -9.81 -13.07
C GLN A 353 19.23 -9.62 -14.42
N ARG A 354 17.96 -10.01 -14.50
CA ARG A 354 17.12 -9.80 -15.69
C ARG A 354 16.90 -8.30 -15.94
N MET A 355 16.58 -7.54 -14.89
CA MET A 355 16.47 -6.08 -14.96
C MET A 355 17.78 -5.44 -15.42
N LEU A 356 18.93 -5.90 -14.93
CA LEU A 356 20.24 -5.42 -15.41
C LEU A 356 20.44 -5.66 -16.92
N GLN A 357 19.86 -6.72 -17.51
CA GLN A 357 19.92 -6.92 -18.97
C GLN A 357 19.13 -5.86 -19.73
N TYR A 358 17.95 -5.47 -19.23
CA TYR A 358 17.17 -4.35 -19.78
C TYR A 358 17.93 -3.02 -19.63
N VAL A 359 18.57 -2.80 -18.48
CA VAL A 359 19.42 -1.62 -18.25
C VAL A 359 20.57 -1.56 -19.26
N ASN A 360 21.32 -2.65 -19.40
CA ASN A 360 22.41 -2.73 -20.35
C ASN A 360 21.94 -2.48 -21.78
N ALA A 361 20.84 -3.12 -22.18
CA ALA A 361 20.19 -2.93 -23.47
C ALA A 361 19.81 -1.46 -23.75
N SER A 362 19.26 -0.76 -22.76
CA SER A 362 18.90 0.65 -22.86
C SER A 362 20.13 1.54 -23.11
N PHE A 363 21.25 1.27 -22.44
CA PHE A 363 22.49 2.04 -22.64
C PHE A 363 23.26 1.67 -23.91
N THR A 364 23.18 0.42 -24.39
CA THR A 364 23.88 -0.02 -25.60
C THR A 364 23.04 0.11 -26.87
N GLY A 365 21.75 0.42 -26.76
CA GLY A 365 20.82 0.47 -27.88
C GLY A 365 20.59 -0.92 -28.52
N THR A 366 20.76 -1.99 -27.74
CA THR A 366 20.57 -3.38 -28.19
C THR A 366 19.33 -3.97 -27.56
N GLU A 367 18.72 -4.98 -28.18
CA GLU A 367 17.64 -5.73 -27.53
C GLU A 367 18.21 -6.55 -26.34
N PRO A 368 17.46 -6.68 -25.22
CA PRO A 368 17.84 -7.59 -24.14
C PRO A 368 17.96 -9.01 -24.68
N ALA A 369 18.99 -9.76 -24.25
CA ALA A 369 19.05 -11.19 -24.54
C ALA A 369 17.74 -11.87 -24.08
N PRO A 370 17.25 -12.93 -24.72
CA PRO A 370 16.07 -13.63 -24.22
C PRO A 370 16.33 -14.18 -22.81
N ALA A 371 15.31 -14.20 -21.96
CA ALA A 371 15.42 -14.79 -20.64
C ALA A 371 15.87 -16.26 -20.79
N PRO A 372 16.83 -16.75 -19.99
CA PRO A 372 17.13 -18.17 -19.98
C PRO A 372 15.84 -18.92 -19.62
N THR A 373 15.43 -19.86 -20.46
CA THR A 373 14.22 -20.67 -20.20
C THR A 373 14.35 -21.28 -18.81
N ALA A 374 13.47 -20.89 -17.89
CA ALA A 374 13.48 -21.40 -16.53
C ALA A 374 13.44 -22.92 -16.59
N THR A 375 14.56 -23.56 -16.25
CA THR A 375 14.59 -25.01 -16.14
C THR A 375 13.77 -25.31 -14.89
N ALA A 376 12.61 -25.93 -15.07
CA ALA A 376 11.63 -26.18 -14.00
C ALA A 376 12.36 -26.60 -12.72
N VAL A 377 12.27 -25.76 -11.67
CA VAL A 377 12.83 -26.09 -10.37
C VAL A 377 12.17 -27.40 -9.95
N PRO A 378 12.94 -28.48 -9.70
CA PRO A 378 12.36 -29.74 -9.28
C PRO A 378 11.62 -29.48 -7.98
N THR A 379 10.30 -29.63 -8.01
CA THR A 379 9.44 -29.53 -6.84
C THR A 379 10.03 -30.45 -5.78
N ARG A 380 10.60 -29.89 -4.70
CA ARG A 380 11.00 -30.69 -3.55
C ARG A 380 9.73 -31.40 -3.08
N ARG A 381 9.64 -32.70 -3.35
CA ARG A 381 8.64 -33.56 -2.74
C ARG A 381 8.73 -33.30 -1.25
N ALA A 382 7.64 -32.80 -0.67
CA ALA A 382 7.47 -32.77 0.78
C ALA A 382 7.87 -34.15 1.30
N ALA A 383 8.94 -34.20 2.09
CA ALA A 383 9.30 -35.41 2.79
C ALA A 383 8.09 -35.77 3.66
N ALA A 384 7.49 -36.92 3.41
CA ALA A 384 6.47 -37.47 4.29
C ALA A 384 7.10 -37.55 5.69
N LEU A 385 6.55 -36.78 6.63
CA LEU A 385 6.86 -36.94 8.04
C LEU A 385 6.48 -38.37 8.46
N PRO A 386 7.35 -39.08 9.21
CA PRO A 386 7.10 -40.45 9.66
C PRO A 386 5.95 -40.56 10.67
#